data_AF-A0A971YAY5-F1
#
_entry.id   AF-A0A971YAY5-F1
#
_cell.length_a   1.000
_cell.length_b   1.000
_cell.length_c   1.000
_cell.angle_alpha   90.00
_cell.angle_beta   90.00
_cell.angle_gamma   90.00
#
_symmetry.space_group_name_H-M   'P 1'
#
loop_
_entity.id
_entity.type
_entity.pdbx_description
1 polymer ?
#
loop_
_entity_poly.entity_id
_entity_poly.type
_entity_poly.pdbx_seq_one_letter_code
_entity_poly.pdbx_strand_id
1 'polypeptide(L)'
;RQAQHLLEPPTAQEQRFGDRSYCIVSDKYLNFSSRVGYHYSVLDAYCGQTMSKNYITFQFKGGAADEVRRQRRVRCIAEILQRLGFTTEVRGDMTQAKFQKYSPEETKERLDQLGRLLIVTRQMDMLMTSDAAVMAMADNFMSGHYH
;
A
#
# COMPACT_ATOMS: atom_id res chain seq x y z
N ARG A 1 -2.77 -11.39 49.21
CA ARG A 1 -2.48 -10.06 48.65
C ARG A 1 -2.62 -10.15 47.13
N GLN A 2 -3.77 -9.73 46.60
CA GLN A 2 -3.97 -9.53 45.17
C GLN A 2 -3.26 -8.22 44.80
N ALA A 3 -2.41 -8.25 43.77
CA ALA A 3 -1.94 -7.06 43.09
C ALA A 3 -2.44 -7.16 41.64
N GLN A 4 -3.29 -6.21 41.30
CA GLN A 4 -3.98 -6.07 40.03
C GLN A 4 -2.95 -5.93 38.91
N HIS A 5 -2.93 -6.90 37.98
CA HIS A 5 -2.39 -6.67 36.65
C HIS A 5 -3.41 -5.79 35.93
N LEU A 6 -3.20 -4.47 35.99
CA LEU A 6 -3.99 -3.49 35.26
C LEU A 6 -3.83 -3.85 33.78
N LEU A 7 -4.90 -4.36 33.15
CA LEU A 7 -4.96 -4.56 31.71
C LEU A 7 -4.83 -3.16 31.10
N GLU A 8 -3.66 -2.83 30.57
CA GLU A 8 -3.53 -1.68 29.69
C GLU A 8 -4.57 -1.85 28.57
N PRO A 9 -5.38 -0.82 28.29
CA PRO A 9 -6.31 -0.91 27.18
C PRO A 9 -5.48 -1.20 25.91
N PRO A 10 -5.89 -2.17 25.07
CA PRO A 10 -5.14 -2.50 23.88
C PRO A 10 -4.92 -1.22 23.09
N THR A 11 -3.67 -1.01 22.67
CA THR A 11 -3.30 0.13 21.85
C THR A 11 -4.23 0.20 20.64
N ALA A 12 -4.48 1.41 20.10
CA ALA A 12 -5.33 1.57 18.92
C ALA A 12 -4.87 0.71 17.71
N GLN A 13 -3.61 0.26 17.72
CA GLN A 13 -3.01 -0.64 16.74
C GLN A 13 -3.34 -2.12 16.98
N GLU A 14 -3.45 -2.56 18.24
CA GLU A 14 -3.93 -3.90 18.62
C GLU A 14 -5.43 -4.06 18.37
N GLN A 15 -6.22 -3.00 18.60
CA GLN A 15 -7.67 -3.03 18.36
C GLN A 15 -8.06 -3.19 16.88
N ARG A 16 -7.14 -2.88 15.95
CA ARG A 16 -7.39 -2.94 14.50
C ARG A 16 -6.81 -4.18 13.82
N PHE A 17 -6.06 -5.00 14.56
CA PHE A 17 -5.51 -6.25 14.03
C PHE A 17 -6.64 -7.26 13.80
N GLY A 18 -6.76 -7.78 12.58
CA GLY A 18 -7.81 -8.75 12.22
C GLY A 18 -9.13 -8.12 11.74
N ASP A 19 -9.18 -6.80 11.55
CA ASP A 19 -10.30 -6.14 10.89
C ASP A 19 -10.52 -6.67 9.47
N ARG A 20 -11.77 -6.63 9.00
CA ARG A 20 -12.14 -7.13 7.67
C ARG A 20 -11.67 -6.21 6.56
N SER A 21 -11.26 -6.83 5.44
CA SER A 21 -11.11 -6.18 4.15
C SER A 21 -12.47 -6.11 3.44
N TYR A 22 -12.71 -5.08 2.64
CA TYR A 22 -13.93 -4.91 1.85
C TYR A 22 -13.62 -4.43 0.44
N CYS A 23 -14.48 -4.81 -0.51
CA CYS A 23 -14.35 -4.43 -1.90
C CYS A 23 -15.73 -4.13 -2.50
N ILE A 24 -15.84 -3.01 -3.21
CA ILE A 24 -16.96 -2.65 -4.06
C ILE A 24 -16.42 -2.59 -5.49
N VAL A 25 -17.00 -3.38 -6.38
CA VAL A 25 -16.54 -3.49 -7.77
C VAL A 25 -17.74 -3.33 -8.70
N SER A 26 -17.56 -2.51 -9.74
CA SER A 26 -18.45 -2.40 -10.88
C SER A 26 -17.68 -2.61 -12.19
N ASP A 27 -18.37 -2.46 -13.32
CA ASP A 27 -17.77 -2.37 -14.66
C ASP A 27 -16.65 -1.32 -14.81
N LYS A 28 -16.69 -0.24 -14.01
CA LYS A 28 -15.79 0.92 -14.12
C LYS A 28 -15.23 1.41 -12.80
N TYR A 29 -15.80 1.00 -11.68
CA TYR A 29 -15.42 1.51 -10.36
C TYR A 29 -14.89 0.41 -9.47
N LEU A 30 -13.84 0.72 -8.72
CA LEU A 30 -13.24 -0.15 -7.71
C LEU A 30 -12.99 0.68 -6.45
N ASN A 31 -13.57 0.26 -5.33
CA ASN A 31 -13.13 0.66 -4.00
C ASN A 31 -12.68 -0.59 -3.26
N PHE A 32 -11.42 -0.67 -2.89
CA PHE A 32 -10.85 -1.78 -2.15
C PHE A 32 -10.12 -1.28 -0.92
N SER A 33 -10.58 -1.72 0.24
CA SER A 33 -9.90 -1.50 1.51
C SER A 33 -9.36 -2.82 2.00
N SER A 34 -8.04 -2.91 2.03
CA SER A 34 -7.31 -4.08 2.46
C SER A 34 -6.81 -3.89 3.88
N ARG A 35 -7.06 -4.90 4.70
CA ARG A 35 -6.55 -5.05 6.05
C ARG A 35 -5.95 -6.44 6.16
N VAL A 36 -4.63 -6.51 6.20
CA VAL A 36 -3.89 -7.77 6.30
C VAL A 36 -2.84 -7.61 7.40
N GLY A 37 -3.10 -8.27 8.53
CA GLY A 37 -2.28 -8.09 9.73
C GLY A 37 -2.25 -6.62 10.15
N TYR A 38 -1.06 -6.02 10.12
CA TYR A 38 -0.84 -4.61 10.45
C TYR A 38 -0.76 -3.68 9.23
N HIS A 39 -0.92 -4.21 8.01
CA HIS A 39 -0.94 -3.41 6.79
C HIS A 39 -2.37 -2.95 6.49
N TYR A 40 -2.49 -1.64 6.24
CA TYR A 40 -3.72 -1.01 5.79
C TYR A 40 -3.47 -0.37 4.43
N SER A 41 -4.32 -0.69 3.46
CA SER A 41 -4.31 0.02 2.19
C SER A 41 -5.69 0.31 1.66
N VAL A 42 -5.87 1.48 1.05
CA VAL A 42 -7.10 1.87 0.36
C VAL A 42 -6.78 2.14 -1.09
N LEU A 43 -7.52 1.51 -1.98
CA LEU A 43 -7.47 1.70 -3.42
C LEU A 43 -8.86 2.17 -3.87
N ASP A 44 -8.93 3.34 -4.50
CA ASP A 44 -10.15 3.86 -5.11
C ASP A 44 -9.85 4.23 -6.56
N ALA A 45 -10.61 3.68 -7.51
CA ALA A 45 -10.34 3.86 -8.92
C ALA A 45 -11.61 3.96 -9.75
N TYR A 46 -11.56 4.82 -10.76
CA TYR A 46 -12.53 4.88 -11.86
C TYR A 46 -11.79 4.68 -13.17
N CYS A 47 -12.26 3.73 -13.99
CA CYS A 47 -11.69 3.37 -15.27
C CYS A 47 -12.81 3.27 -16.32
N GLY A 48 -13.04 4.35 -17.05
CA GLY A 48 -14.02 4.45 -18.11
C GLY A 48 -13.42 4.95 -19.43
N GLN A 49 -14.30 5.18 -20.41
CA GLN A 49 -13.92 5.61 -21.76
C GLN A 49 -13.49 7.09 -21.84
N THR A 50 -13.91 7.91 -20.86
CA THR A 50 -13.51 9.33 -20.81
C THR A 50 -12.22 9.47 -20.02
N MET A 51 -11.09 9.64 -20.73
CA MET A 51 -9.75 9.77 -20.17
C MET A 51 -9.66 10.73 -18.96
N SER A 52 -10.27 11.92 -19.07
CA SER A 52 -10.22 12.94 -18.01
C SER A 52 -10.94 12.56 -16.71
N LYS A 53 -11.79 11.53 -16.74
CA LYS A 53 -12.48 10.98 -15.56
C LYS A 53 -11.73 9.83 -14.91
N ASN A 54 -10.75 9.25 -15.60
CA ASN A 54 -10.03 8.10 -15.10
C ASN A 54 -9.07 8.49 -13.99
N TYR A 55 -9.10 7.71 -12.91
CA TYR A 55 -8.20 7.91 -11.79
C TYR A 55 -7.94 6.61 -11.03
N ILE A 56 -6.82 6.61 -10.32
CA ILE A 56 -6.47 5.69 -9.25
C ILE A 56 -5.96 6.55 -8.09
N THR A 57 -6.50 6.34 -6.91
CA THR A 57 -5.92 6.82 -5.66
C THR A 57 -5.58 5.62 -4.80
N PHE A 58 -4.39 5.67 -4.21
CA PHE A 58 -3.88 4.60 -3.37
C PHE A 58 -3.30 5.18 -2.09
N GLN A 59 -3.57 4.55 -0.97
CA GLN A 59 -2.96 4.86 0.31
C GLN A 59 -2.46 3.56 0.93
N PHE A 60 -1.27 3.60 1.51
CA PHE A 60 -0.72 2.51 2.30
C PHE A 60 -0.22 3.05 3.65
N LYS A 61 -0.47 2.30 4.72
CA LYS A 61 0.02 2.61 6.07
C LYS A 61 0.20 1.33 6.90
N GLY A 62 1.11 1.39 7.87
CA GLY A 62 1.21 0.43 8.96
C GLY A 62 2.12 -0.74 8.65
N GLY A 63 2.24 -1.68 9.59
CA GLY A 63 3.10 -2.86 9.57
C GLY A 63 3.57 -3.26 10.97
N ALA A 64 4.15 -4.45 11.08
CA ALA A 64 4.57 -5.01 12.36
C ALA A 64 6.04 -4.68 12.72
N ALA A 65 6.78 -4.06 11.80
CA ALA A 65 8.19 -3.77 11.98
C ALA A 65 8.44 -2.50 12.84
N ASP A 66 9.69 -2.32 13.26
CA ASP A 66 10.13 -1.08 13.90
C ASP A 66 9.96 0.14 12.98
N GLU A 67 9.93 1.34 13.57
CA GLU A 67 9.65 2.59 12.85
C GLU A 67 10.54 2.80 11.62
N VAL A 68 11.84 2.52 11.73
CA VAL A 68 12.81 2.72 10.64
C VAL A 68 12.47 1.80 9.46
N ARG A 69 12.18 0.53 9.73
CA ARG A 69 11.76 -0.42 8.69
C ARG A 69 10.42 -0.05 8.07
N ARG A 70 9.45 0.43 8.86
CA ARG A 70 8.15 0.88 8.35
C ARG A 70 8.31 2.07 7.41
N GLN A 71 9.14 3.06 7.77
CA GLN A 71 9.45 4.21 6.92
C GLN A 71 10.16 3.77 5.63
N ARG A 72 11.15 2.86 5.71
CA ARG A 72 11.83 2.30 4.54
C ARG A 72 10.88 1.62 3.56
N ARG A 73 9.98 0.76 4.05
CA ARG A 73 8.97 0.11 3.21
C ARG A 73 8.11 1.14 2.50
N VAL A 74 7.64 2.16 3.22
CA VAL A 74 6.77 3.19 2.65
C VAL A 74 7.50 3.99 1.57
N ARG A 75 8.79 4.29 1.77
CA ARG A 75 9.63 4.88 0.71
C ARG A 75 9.82 3.94 -0.48
N CYS A 76 9.98 2.63 -0.26
CA CYS A 76 10.07 1.65 -1.35
C CYS A 76 8.77 1.56 -2.15
N ILE A 77 7.62 1.56 -1.48
CA ILE A 77 6.30 1.59 -2.13
C ILE A 77 6.15 2.88 -2.93
N ALA A 78 6.52 4.03 -2.36
CA ALA A 78 6.48 5.31 -3.06
C ALA A 78 7.40 5.33 -4.29
N GLU A 79 8.62 4.81 -4.18
CA GLU A 79 9.57 4.69 -5.30
C GLU A 79 8.98 3.86 -6.45
N ILE A 80 8.41 2.68 -6.14
CA ILE A 80 7.74 1.84 -7.14
C ILE A 80 6.58 2.60 -7.80
N LEU A 81 5.73 3.24 -7.00
CA LEU A 81 4.57 3.99 -7.51
C LEU A 81 5.00 5.17 -8.40
N GLN A 82 6.05 5.91 -8.03
CA GLN A 82 6.61 6.98 -8.85
C GLN A 82 7.08 6.46 -10.21
N ARG A 83 7.80 5.32 -10.23
CA ARG A 83 8.25 4.68 -11.48
C ARG A 83 7.10 4.18 -12.35
N LEU A 84 5.98 3.80 -11.73
CA LEU A 84 4.72 3.47 -12.41
C LEU A 84 3.92 4.70 -12.88
N GLY A 85 4.44 5.92 -12.66
CA GLY A 85 3.84 7.17 -13.11
C GLY A 85 2.85 7.81 -12.14
N PHE A 86 2.78 7.34 -10.89
CA PHE A 86 1.96 7.98 -9.86
C PHE A 86 2.68 9.21 -9.29
N THR A 87 1.92 10.26 -8.99
CA THR A 87 2.39 11.27 -8.03
C THR A 87 2.21 10.73 -6.62
N THR A 88 3.26 10.79 -5.80
CA THR A 88 3.26 10.23 -4.45
C THR A 88 3.59 11.26 -3.38
N GLU A 89 3.03 11.09 -2.20
CA GLU A 89 3.41 11.80 -0.98
C GLU A 89 3.75 10.78 0.12
N VAL A 90 4.81 11.05 0.89
CA VAL A 90 5.21 10.22 2.04
C VAL A 90 5.16 11.06 3.31
N ARG A 91 4.49 10.55 4.35
CA ARG A 91 4.46 11.16 5.68
C ARG A 91 4.65 10.08 6.74
N GLY A 92 5.83 10.02 7.35
CA GLY A 92 6.17 8.98 8.32
C GLY A 92 6.04 7.57 7.72
N ASP A 93 5.20 6.73 8.32
CA ASP A 93 4.94 5.35 7.90
C ASP A 93 3.73 5.20 6.95
N MET A 94 3.39 6.26 6.22
CA MET A 94 2.29 6.28 5.26
C MET A 94 2.74 6.87 3.93
N THR A 95 2.26 6.29 2.84
CA THR A 95 2.31 6.89 1.50
C THR A 95 0.93 7.01 0.90
N GLN A 96 0.71 8.08 0.14
CA GLN A 96 -0.43 8.29 -0.72
C GLN A 96 0.04 8.46 -2.15
N ALA A 97 -0.72 7.95 -3.11
CA ALA A 97 -0.38 8.01 -4.52
C ALA A 97 -1.62 8.30 -5.37
N LYS A 98 -1.43 9.03 -6.47
CA LYS A 98 -2.48 9.38 -7.43
C LYS A 98 -1.98 9.17 -8.86
N PHE A 99 -2.84 8.60 -9.69
CA PHE A 99 -2.64 8.45 -11.14
C PHE A 99 -3.95 8.87 -11.81
N GLN A 100 -3.95 9.89 -12.68
CA GLN A 100 -5.17 10.53 -13.16
C GLN A 100 -5.03 11.01 -14.61
N LYS A 101 -6.16 11.07 -15.32
CA LYS A 101 -6.24 11.60 -16.69
C LYS A 101 -5.48 10.76 -17.74
N TYR A 102 -5.50 9.44 -17.56
CA TYR A 102 -4.90 8.47 -18.48
C TYR A 102 -5.96 7.61 -19.17
N SER A 103 -5.58 6.95 -20.27
CA SER A 103 -6.49 6.07 -21.01
C SER A 103 -7.01 4.91 -20.14
N PRO A 104 -8.16 4.31 -20.48
CA PRO A 104 -8.62 3.11 -19.78
C PRO A 104 -7.60 1.96 -19.85
N GLU A 105 -6.84 1.84 -20.94
CA GLU A 105 -5.80 0.84 -21.14
C GLU A 105 -4.67 1.02 -20.13
N GLU A 106 -4.12 2.22 -20.03
CA GLU A 106 -3.08 2.58 -19.05
C GLU A 106 -3.59 2.46 -17.62
N THR A 107 -4.84 2.85 -17.36
CA THR A 107 -5.45 2.74 -16.02
C THR A 107 -5.54 1.28 -15.59
N LYS A 108 -5.98 0.38 -16.47
CA LYS A 108 -6.03 -1.06 -16.21
C LYS A 108 -4.64 -1.65 -15.96
N GLU A 109 -3.67 -1.27 -16.77
CA GLU A 109 -2.27 -1.71 -16.59
C GLU A 109 -1.72 -1.29 -15.22
N ARG A 110 -1.99 -0.05 -14.80
CA ARG A 110 -1.55 0.45 -13.48
C ARG A 110 -2.29 -0.25 -12.34
N LEU A 111 -3.56 -0.60 -12.52
CA LEU A 111 -4.31 -1.42 -11.55
C LEU A 111 -3.73 -2.83 -11.41
N ASP A 112 -3.29 -3.47 -12.51
CA ASP A 112 -2.60 -4.77 -12.47
C ASP A 112 -1.31 -4.68 -11.64
N GLN A 113 -0.46 -3.69 -11.95
CA GLN A 113 0.78 -3.46 -11.21
C GLN A 113 0.52 -3.16 -9.73
N LEU A 114 -0.52 -2.39 -9.42
CA LEU A 114 -0.89 -2.11 -8.03
C LEU A 114 -1.36 -3.37 -7.29
N GLY A 115 -2.08 -4.25 -7.95
CA GLY A 115 -2.45 -5.57 -7.42
C GLY A 115 -1.23 -6.42 -7.08
N ARG A 116 -0.21 -6.45 -7.95
CA ARG A 116 1.06 -7.14 -7.70
C ARG A 116 1.80 -6.52 -6.52
N LEU A 117 1.86 -5.19 -6.46
CA LEU A 117 2.51 -4.46 -5.37
C LEU A 117 1.87 -4.83 -4.03
N LEU A 118 0.53 -4.85 -3.94
CA LEU A 118 -0.18 -5.25 -2.72
C LEU A 118 0.26 -6.62 -2.20
N ILE A 119 0.47 -7.61 -3.07
CA ILE A 119 0.94 -8.94 -2.69
C ILE A 119 2.38 -8.87 -2.14
N VAL A 120 3.26 -8.15 -2.85
CA VAL A 120 4.68 -7.97 -2.48
C VAL A 120 4.84 -7.25 -1.15
N THR A 121 3.97 -6.26 -0.83
CA THR A 121 4.08 -5.48 0.42
C THR A 121 4.08 -6.31 1.69
N ARG A 122 3.48 -7.51 1.65
CA ARG A 122 3.42 -8.42 2.80
C ARG A 122 4.79 -8.98 3.19
N GLN A 123 5.70 -9.11 2.24
CA GLN A 123 7.03 -9.70 2.47
C GLN A 123 8.11 -8.63 2.74
N MET A 124 7.80 -7.35 2.50
CA MET A 124 8.76 -6.25 2.60
C MET A 124 9.28 -6.02 4.03
N ASP A 125 8.50 -6.33 5.08
CA ASP A 125 8.87 -6.01 6.47
C ASP A 125 10.22 -6.59 6.90
N MET A 126 10.55 -7.79 6.43
CA MET A 126 11.82 -8.45 6.75
C MET A 126 12.97 -7.97 5.87
N LEU A 127 12.68 -7.40 4.70
CA LEU A 127 13.67 -7.03 3.68
C LEU A 127 14.19 -5.60 3.82
N MET A 128 13.50 -4.72 4.55
CA MET A 128 13.84 -3.29 4.67
C MET A 128 14.99 -3.00 5.66
N THR A 129 16.12 -3.70 5.49
CA THR A 129 17.27 -3.65 6.41
C THR A 129 18.18 -2.43 6.22
N SER A 130 18.16 -1.82 5.04
CA SER A 130 18.99 -0.65 4.68
C SER A 130 18.30 0.21 3.62
N ASP A 131 18.87 1.39 3.33
CA ASP A 131 18.40 2.24 2.24
C ASP A 131 18.74 1.64 0.86
N ALA A 132 19.82 0.86 0.76
CA ALA A 132 20.12 0.10 -0.45
C ALA A 132 19.05 -0.99 -0.73
N ALA A 133 18.51 -1.62 0.34
CA ALA A 133 17.46 -2.63 0.20
C ALA A 133 16.14 -2.02 -0.34
N VAL A 134 15.86 -0.75 -0.07
CA VAL A 134 14.72 -0.01 -0.64
C VAL A 134 14.84 0.04 -2.16
N MET A 135 16.00 0.47 -2.67
CA MET A 135 16.20 0.62 -4.11
C MET A 135 16.26 -0.74 -4.81
N ALA A 136 16.98 -1.71 -4.26
CA ALA A 136 17.07 -3.05 -4.82
C ALA A 136 15.70 -3.72 -4.93
N MET A 137 14.84 -3.56 -3.93
CA MET A 137 13.47 -4.08 -3.96
C MET A 137 12.62 -3.38 -5.03
N ALA A 138 12.75 -2.06 -5.18
CA ALA A 138 12.07 -1.33 -6.23
C ALA A 138 12.54 -1.78 -7.63
N ASP A 139 13.83 -1.99 -7.83
CA ASP A 139 14.41 -2.49 -9.09
C ASP A 139 13.91 -3.91 -9.42
N ASN A 140 13.86 -4.79 -8.41
CA ASN A 140 13.31 -6.14 -8.55
C ASN A 140 11.84 -6.10 -8.97
N PHE A 141 11.02 -5.28 -8.31
CA PHE A 141 9.62 -5.12 -8.68
C PHE A 141 9.46 -4.66 -10.14
N MET A 142 10.24 -3.65 -10.55
CA MET A 142 10.19 -3.10 -11.92
C MET A 142 10.69 -4.09 -12.98
N SER A 143 11.54 -5.04 -12.61
CA SER A 143 12.00 -6.13 -13.50
C SER A 143 11.07 -7.35 -13.49
N GLY A 144 9.94 -7.30 -12.78
CA GLY A 144 9.00 -8.42 -12.68
C GLY A 144 9.40 -9.51 -11.68
N HIS A 145 10.44 -9.27 -10.88
CA HIS A 145 10.87 -10.15 -9.81
C HIS A 145 10.15 -9.79 -8.51
N TYR A 146 9.08 -10.54 -8.20
CA TYR A 146 8.20 -10.29 -7.06
C TYR A 146 8.52 -11.14 -5.81
N HIS A 147 9.64 -11.87 -5.80
CA HIS A 147 10.05 -12.82 -4.76
C HIS A 147 11.46 -12.53 -4.26
#